data_AF-X1GYB0-F1
#
_entry.id   AF-X1GYB0-F1
#
_cell.length_a   1.000
_cell.length_b   1.000
_cell.length_c   1.000
_cell.angle_alpha   90.00
_cell.angle_beta   90.00
_cell.angle_gamma   90.00
#
_symmetry.space_group_name_H-M   'P 1'
#
loop_
_entity.id
_entity.type
_entity.pdbx_description
1 polymer ?
#
loop_
_entity_poly.entity_id
_entity_poly.type
_entity_poly.pdbx_seq_one_letter_code
_entity_poly.pdbx_strand_id
1 'polypeptide(L)' 'MAKVKICLDTGCTKYVLLDDGRCVETPLGKCKTKSWTPEEHSQWRTIVRETTEAVKVNIPVFKDVKVGDEIKL' A
#
# COMPACT_ATOMS: atom_id res chain seq x y z
N MET A 1 5.33 14.78 6.66
CA MET A 1 5.43 13.38 7.13
C MET A 1 4.01 12.89 7.21
N ALA A 2 3.76 11.68 6.73
CA ALA A 2 2.43 11.09 6.70
C ALA A 2 2.50 9.69 7.29
N LYS A 3 1.42 9.23 7.91
CA LYS A 3 1.38 7.94 8.58
C LYS A 3 0.79 6.88 7.67
N VAL A 4 1.31 5.67 7.74
CA VAL A 4 0.73 4.54 7.02
C VAL A 4 -0.62 4.18 7.62
N LYS A 5 -1.66 4.34 6.82
CA LYS A 5 -3.04 4.00 7.16
C LYS A 5 -3.35 2.55 6.77
N ILE A 6 -2.95 2.13 5.57
CA ILE A 6 -3.15 0.76 5.07
C ILE A 6 -1.88 0.29 4.37
N CYS A 7 -1.50 -0.96 4.61
CA CYS A 7 -0.50 -1.69 3.83
C CYS A 7 -1.13 -2.96 3.28
N LEU A 8 -1.19 -3.10 1.96
CA LEU A 8 -1.78 -4.26 1.29
C LEU A 8 -0.83 -4.83 0.23
N ASP A 9 -0.43 -6.09 0.44
CA ASP A 9 0.36 -6.87 -0.51
C ASP A 9 -0.55 -7.73 -1.38
N THR A 10 -0.54 -7.51 -2.69
CA THR A 10 -1.34 -8.28 -3.64
C THR A 10 -0.66 -8.46 -4.99
N GLY A 11 -0.70 -9.69 -5.52
CA GLY A 11 -0.06 -10.05 -6.78
C GLY A 11 1.45 -9.79 -6.69
N CYS A 12 1.93 -8.78 -7.42
CA CYS A 12 3.33 -8.36 -7.43
C CYS A 12 3.53 -6.95 -6.87
N THR A 13 2.53 -6.36 -6.23
CA THR A 13 2.53 -4.95 -5.79
C THR A 13 2.18 -4.84 -4.32
N LYS A 14 2.88 -3.96 -3.61
CA LYS A 14 2.50 -3.45 -2.30
C LYS A 14 1.89 -2.07 -2.48
N TYR A 15 0.72 -1.89 -1.90
CA TYR A 15 0.03 -0.60 -1.81
C TYR A 15 0.16 -0.07 -0.39
N VAL A 16 0.68 1.15 -0.26
CA VAL A 16 0.83 1.84 1.03
C VAL A 16 0.01 3.11 0.97
N LEU A 17 -1.18 3.10 1.58
CA LEU A 17 -2.02 4.29 1.72
C LEU A 17 -1.57 5.07 2.94
N LEU A 18 -1.35 6.37 2.76
CA LEU A 18 -1.01 7.31 3.79
C LEU A 18 -2.27 8.06 4.27
N ASP A 19 -2.22 8.56 5.51
CA ASP A 19 -3.31 9.31 6.13
C ASP A 19 -3.64 10.64 5.44
N ASP A 20 -2.73 11.16 4.62
CA ASP A 20 -2.91 12.35 3.79
C ASP A 20 -3.50 12.06 2.39
N GLY A 21 -3.88 10.81 2.11
CA GLY A 21 -4.50 10.39 0.85
C GLY A 21 -3.50 10.02 -0.26
N ARG A 22 -2.19 10.13 -0.04
CA ARG A 22 -1.20 9.60 -0.98
C ARG A 22 -1.13 8.08 -0.88
N CYS A 23 -1.08 7.40 -2.03
CA CYS A 23 -0.88 5.95 -2.10
C CYS A 23 0.41 5.63 -2.85
N VAL A 24 1.28 4.83 -2.26
CA VAL A 24 2.50 4.36 -2.91
C VAL A 24 2.29 2.97 -3.47
N GLU A 25 2.52 2.82 -4.77
CA GLU A 25 2.54 1.54 -5.47
C GLU A 25 3.99 1.13 -5.71
N THR A 26 4.44 0.08 -5.00
CA THR A 26 5.80 -0.42 -5.12
C THR A 26 5.82 -1.91 -5.43
N PRO A 27 6.70 -2.40 -6.32
CA PRO A 27 6.81 -3.82 -6.58
C PRO A 27 7.25 -4.59 -5.33
N LEU A 28 6.70 -5.78 -5.17
CA LEU A 28 7.16 -6.76 -4.19
C LEU A 28 8.45 -7.42 -4.69
N GLY A 29 9.32 -7.82 -3.76
CA GLY A 29 10.51 -8.61 -4.09
C GLY A 29 10.19 -10.01 -4.64
N LYS A 30 8.98 -10.51 -4.39
CA LYS A 30 8.46 -11.76 -4.95
C LYS A 30 6.94 -11.67 -5.07
N CYS A 31 6.39 -12.09 -6.22
CA CYS A 31 4.95 -12.16 -6.39
C CYS A 31 4.34 -13.21 -5.45
N LYS A 32 3.21 -12.86 -4.83
CA LYS A 32 2.39 -13.76 -4.01
C LYS A 32 0.99 -13.81 -4.60
N THR A 33 0.71 -14.86 -5.36
CA THR A 33 -0.64 -15.18 -5.81
C THR A 33 -1.42 -15.77 -4.63
N LYS A 34 -2.50 -15.09 -4.23
CA LYS A 34 -3.46 -15.57 -3.24
C LYS A 34 -4.86 -15.04 -3.59
N SER A 35 -5.89 -15.78 -3.18
CA SER A 35 -7.23 -15.23 -3.09
C SER A 35 -7.30 -14.21 -1.97
N TRP A 36 -8.05 -13.13 -2.17
CA TRP A 36 -8.20 -12.10 -1.15
C TRP A 36 -9.14 -12.54 -0.04
N THR A 37 -8.80 -12.19 1.19
CA THR A 37 -9.71 -12.29 2.33
C THR A 37 -10.75 -11.16 2.28
N PRO A 38 -11.87 -11.27 3.02
CA PRO A 38 -12.83 -10.17 3.15
C PRO A 38 -12.20 -8.87 3.69
N GLU A 39 -11.20 -8.98 4.56
CA GLU A 39 -10.44 -7.85 5.09
C GLU A 39 -9.63 -7.17 3.99
N GLU A 40 -8.92 -7.93 3.16
CA GLU A 40 -8.12 -7.41 2.05
C GLU A 40 -9.01 -6.75 0.99
N HIS A 41 -10.20 -7.31 0.73
CA HIS A 41 -11.21 -6.66 -0.09
C HIS A 41 -11.67 -5.32 0.49
N SER A 42 -11.83 -5.23 1.82
CA SER A 42 -12.18 -3.98 2.50
C SER A 42 -11.05 -2.96 2.40
N GLN A 43 -9.81 -3.37 2.70
CA GLN A 43 -8.61 -2.54 2.58
C GLN A 43 -8.44 -1.98 1.17
N TRP A 44 -8.61 -2.81 0.14
CA TRP A 44 -8.57 -2.36 -1.26
C TRP A 44 -9.64 -1.32 -1.57
N ARG A 45 -10.88 -1.51 -1.10
CA ARG A 45 -11.95 -0.51 -1.29
C ARG A 45 -11.58 0.83 -0.65
N THR A 46 -10.96 0.80 0.53
CA THR A 46 -10.48 2.02 1.19
C THR A 46 -9.36 2.68 0.39
N ILE A 47 -8.36 1.90 -0.07
CA ILE A 47 -7.28 2.41 -0.93
C ILE A 47 -7.87 3.12 -2.15
N VAL A 48 -8.77 2.47 -2.89
CA VAL A 48 -9.36 3.07 -4.11
C VAL A 48 -10.20 4.32 -3.83
N ARG A 49 -10.85 4.41 -2.67
CA ARG A 49 -11.73 5.55 -2.31
C ARG A 49 -10.98 6.75 -1.74
N GLU A 50 -9.95 6.49 -0.96
CA GLU A 50 -9.24 7.54 -0.22
C GLU A 50 -7.95 8.01 -0.90
N THR A 51 -7.47 7.28 -1.92
CA THR A 51 -6.32 7.73 -2.71
C THR A 51 -6.70 8.99 -3.49
N THR A 52 -6.02 10.09 -3.19
CA THR A 52 -6.11 11.36 -3.92
C THR A 52 -4.94 11.54 -4.88
N GLU A 53 -3.80 10.93 -4.59
CA GLU A 53 -2.59 10.92 -5.42
C GLU A 53 -1.91 9.54 -5.37
N ALA A 54 -1.57 8.99 -6.53
CA ALA A 54 -0.87 7.71 -6.66
C ALA A 54 0.59 7.93 -7.07
N VAL A 55 1.53 7.50 -6.22
CA VAL A 55 2.97 7.53 -6.46
C VAL A 55 3.43 6.13 -6.85
N LYS A 56 3.78 5.95 -8.11
CA LYS A 56 4.27 4.66 -8.62
C LYS A 56 5.78 4.64 -8.69
N VAL A 57 6.39 3.61 -8.13
CA VAL A 57 7.83 3.40 -8.17
C VAL A 57 8.16 2.04 -8.77
N ASN A 58 9.29 1.95 -9.47
CA ASN A 58 9.70 0.73 -10.16
C ASN A 58 10.69 -0.12 -9.37
N ILE A 59 11.05 0.31 -8.15
CA ILE A 59 11.95 -0.42 -7.25
C ILE A 59 11.24 -0.72 -5.92
N PRO A 60 11.55 -1.85 -5.25
CA PRO A 60 10.96 -2.16 -3.96
C PRO A 60 11.39 -1.15 -2.89
N VAL A 61 10.48 -0.27 -2.50
CA VAL A 61 10.61 0.62 -1.35
C VAL A 61 9.74 0.11 -0.19
N PHE A 62 10.00 0.58 1.03
CA PHE A 62 9.17 0.29 2.21
C PHE A 62 8.97 -1.23 2.48
N LYS A 63 10.08 -1.99 2.53
CA LYS A 63 10.06 -3.45 2.71
C LYS A 63 9.37 -3.88 4.02
N ASP A 64 9.70 -3.21 5.14
CA ASP A 64 9.24 -3.55 6.49
C ASP A 64 8.26 -2.51 7.08
N VAL A 65 7.41 -1.93 6.21
CA VAL A 65 6.42 -0.94 6.62
C VAL A 65 5.20 -1.58 7.30
N LYS A 66 4.71 -0.93 8.35
CA LYS A 66 3.52 -1.33 9.11
C LYS A 66 2.56 -0.15 9.25
N VAL A 67 1.30 -0.47 9.52
CA VAL A 67 0.28 0.54 9.85
C VAL A 67 0.75 1.33 11.08
N GLY A 68 0.68 2.66 10.97
CA GLY A 68 1.14 3.60 11.99
C GLY A 68 2.56 4.15 11.78
N ASP A 69 3.37 3.55 10.90
CA ASP A 69 4.72 4.04 10.61
C ASP A 69 4.68 5.43 9.95
N GLU A 70 5.64 6.28 10.29
CA GLU A 70 5.81 7.59 9.65
C GLU A 70 6.68 7.47 8.40
N ILE A 71 6.15 7.94 7.28
CA ILE A 71 6.84 7.97 5.99
C ILE A 71 7.11 9.41 5.57
N LYS A 72 8.34 9.62 5.09
CA LYS A 72 8.75 10.81 4.38
C LYS A 72 8.93 10.43 2.90
N LEU A 73 7.90 10.74 2.11
CA LEU A 73 7.94 10.75 0.65
C LEU A 73 8.58 12.06 0.17
#